data_AF-A0A530LGZ6-F1
#
_entry.id   AF-A0A530LGZ6-F1
#
_cell.length_a   1.000
_cell.length_b   1.000
_cell.length_c   1.000
_cell.angle_alpha   90.00
_cell.angle_beta   90.00
_cell.angle_gamma   90.00
#
_symmetry.space_group_name_H-M   'P 1'
#
loop_
_entity.id
_entity.type
_entity.pdbx_description
1 polymer ?
#
loop_
_entity_poly.entity_id
_entity_poly.type
_entity_poly.pdbx_seq_one_letter_code
_entity_poly.pdbx_strand_id
1 'polypeptide(L)' 'MTPGPIVQPENIHGTAILIGDRGILITGPSGLGKTTLALAL' A
#
# COMPACT_ATOMS: atom_id res chain seq x y z
N MET A 1 -27.63 20.88 -9.77
CA MET A 1 -26.19 20.53 -9.73
C MET A 1 -26.06 19.29 -8.86
N THR A 2 -25.94 18.12 -9.46
CA THR A 2 -25.78 16.86 -8.70
C THR A 2 -24.30 16.75 -8.30
N PRO A 3 -23.95 16.42 -7.04
CA PRO A 3 -22.57 16.18 -6.67
C PRO A 3 -21.99 15.07 -7.56
N GLY A 4 -20.73 15.23 -7.98
CA GLY A 4 -20.01 14.20 -8.72
C GLY A 4 -19.87 12.91 -7.91
N PRO A 5 -19.45 11.80 -8.53
CA PRO A 5 -19.28 10.53 -7.84
C PRO A 5 -18.31 10.68 -6.66
N ILE A 6 -18.74 10.23 -5.48
CA ILE A 6 -17.89 10.09 -4.30
C ILE A 6 -16.96 8.90 -4.49
N VAL A 7 -15.70 9.16 -4.86
CA VAL A 7 -14.66 8.13 -4.88
C VAL A 7 -14.31 7.80 -3.43
N GLN A 8 -14.68 6.59 -2.99
CA GLN A 8 -14.30 6.10 -1.66
C GLN A 8 -12.86 5.58 -1.71
N PRO A 9 -12.01 5.90 -0.71
CA PRO A 9 -10.68 5.32 -0.60
C PRO A 9 -10.75 3.80 -0.46
N GLU A 10 -9.85 3.09 -1.14
CA GLU A 10 -9.71 1.64 -1.00
C GLU A 10 -8.75 1.31 0.17
N ASN A 11 -9.15 0.33 1.00
CA ASN A 11 -8.29 -0.21 2.05
C ASN A 11 -7.48 -1.39 1.49
N ILE A 12 -6.16 -1.23 1.38
CA ILE A 12 -5.26 -2.29 0.89
C ILE A 12 -4.42 -2.84 2.05
N HIS A 13 -4.46 -4.15 2.28
CA HIS A 13 -3.63 -4.81 3.29
C HIS A 13 -2.22 -5.11 2.76
N GLY A 14 -1.26 -4.23 3.06
CA GLY A 14 0.13 -4.35 2.64
C GLY A 14 1.07 -3.45 3.43
N THR A 15 2.32 -3.37 3.00
CA THR A 15 3.32 -2.44 3.55
C THR A 15 3.83 -1.55 2.43
N ALA A 16 3.65 -0.24 2.57
CA ALA A 16 4.13 0.75 1.59
C ALA A 16 5.43 1.40 2.08
N ILE A 17 6.41 1.51 1.19
CA ILE A 17 7.70 2.16 1.44
C ILE A 17 8.11 3.03 0.25
N LEU A 18 9.04 3.96 0.49
CA LEU A 18 9.71 4.75 -0.54
C LEU A 18 11.16 4.27 -0.67
N ILE A 19 11.58 3.88 -1.88
CA ILE A 19 12.99 3.57 -2.19
C ILE A 19 13.47 4.57 -3.23
N GLY A 20 14.39 5.46 -2.84
CA GLY A 20 14.78 6.60 -3.66
C GLY A 20 13.58 7.50 -3.95
N ASP A 21 13.18 7.57 -5.22
CA ASP A 21 12.03 8.33 -5.72
C ASP A 21 10.80 7.46 -6.07
N ARG A 22 10.86 6.15 -5.83
CA ARG A 22 9.81 5.19 -6.21
C ARG A 22 9.01 4.69 -5.01
N GLY A 23 7.70 4.86 -5.08
CA GLY A 23 6.75 4.24 -4.13
C GLY A 23 6.55 2.76 -4.45
N ILE A 24 6.70 1.90 -3.44
CA ILE A 24 6.52 0.46 -3.54
C ILE A 24 5.47 0.00 -2.54
N LEU A 25 4.51 -0.81 -3.01
CA LEU A 25 3.51 -1.47 -2.18
C LEU A 25 3.77 -2.98 -2.16
N ILE A 26 4.20 -3.49 -1.01
CA ILE A 26 4.45 -4.91 -0.78
C ILE A 26 3.13 -5.56 -0.34
N THR A 27 2.60 -6.46 -1.16
CA THR A 27 1.35 -7.21 -0.91
C THR A 27 1.62 -8.71 -0.77
N GLY A 28 0.64 -9.43 -0.22
CA GLY A 28 0.72 -10.88 -0.02
C GLY A 28 -0.03 -11.35 1.22
N PRO A 29 -0.18 -12.68 1.41
CA PRO A 29 -0.83 -13.26 2.59
C PRO A 29 -0.27 -12.72 3.92
N SER A 30 -1.09 -12.80 4.97
CA SER A 30 -0.62 -12.47 6.32
C SER A 30 0.50 -13.43 6.73
N GLY A 31 1.51 -12.93 7.44
CA GLY A 31 2.66 -13.74 7.90
C GLY A 31 3.78 -13.99 6.88
N LEU A 32 3.64 -13.58 5.61
CA LEU A 32 4.68 -13.77 4.57
C LEU A 32 5.93 -12.87 4.75
N GLY A 33 5.96 -12.02 5.79
CA GLY A 33 7.10 -11.13 6.04
C GLY A 33 7.08 -9.81 5.28
N LYS A 34 5.92 -9.28 4.86
CA LYS A 34 5.80 -7.96 4.19
C LYS A 34 6.52 -6.84 4.93
N THR A 35 6.28 -6.73 6.25
CA THR A 35 6.94 -5.77 7.13
C THR A 35 8.44 -6.06 7.30
N THR A 36 8.82 -7.34 7.39
CA THR A 36 10.23 -7.73 7.50
C THR A 36 11.01 -7.35 6.25
N LEU A 37 10.46 -7.59 5.05
CA LEU A 37 11.05 -7.16 3.80
C LEU A 37 11.17 -5.63 3.74
N ALA A 38 10.12 -4.91 4.13
CA ALA A 38 10.12 -3.45 4.16
C ALA A 38 11.19 -2.84 5.08
N LEU A 39 11.56 -3.52 6.17
CA LEU A 39 12.60 -3.08 7.10
C LEU A 39 14.02 -3.45 6.63
N ALA A 40 14.15 -4.40 5.71
CA ALA A 40 15.44 -4.87 5.20
C ALA A 40 15.89 -4.12 3.93
N LEU A 41 14.95 -3.49 3.23
CA LEU A 41 15.17 -2.64 2.06
C LEU A 41 15.35 -1.17 2.46
#